data_AF-A0A4Q5T4V3-F1
#
_entry.id   AF-A0A4Q5T4V3-F1
#
_cell.length_a   1.000
_cell.length_b   1.000
_cell.length_c   1.000
_cell.angle_alpha   90.00
_cell.angle_beta   90.00
_cell.angle_gamma   90.00
#
_symmetry.space_group_name_H-M   'P 1'
#
loop_
_entity.id
_entity.type
_entity.pdbx_description
1 polymer ?
#
loop_
_entity_poly.entity_id
_entity_poly.type
_entity_poly.pdbx_seq_one_letter_code
_entity_poly.pdbx_strand_id
1 'polypeptide(L)'
;MMRKLAILAALATIAWSPAALAAPGCGIAQPGTTQRIAIGDTGRQMLIHLPTGMKPGRRLPLLFLLHGSGGTGAAMLKRTGLSETADKNGFIVAAPDAGIPVKEGFVWNIPGVPTVTGKVPGPQDADDVAFIGAAIDWLAAQRCVDPTRVYATGLSGGGRM
;
A
#
# COMPACT_ATOMS: atom_id res chain seq x y z
N MET A 1 58.79 52.29 29.16
CA MET A 1 58.59 50.85 28.92
C MET A 1 57.09 50.57 28.89
N MET A 2 56.50 50.38 27.71
CA MET A 2 55.06 50.13 27.52
C MET A 2 54.78 48.63 27.46
N ARG A 3 53.96 48.11 28.38
CA ARG A 3 53.42 46.74 28.35
C ARG A 3 52.18 46.70 27.44
N LYS A 4 52.24 45.92 26.36
CA LYS A 4 51.07 45.60 25.51
C LYS A 4 50.35 44.39 26.10
N LEU A 5 49.07 44.56 26.44
CA LEU A 5 48.16 43.46 26.82
C LEU A 5 47.60 42.85 25.51
N ALA A 6 47.84 41.56 25.29
CA ALA A 6 47.23 40.80 24.20
C ALA A 6 45.96 40.10 24.72
N ILE A 7 44.80 40.45 24.16
CA ILE A 7 43.53 39.79 24.43
C ILE A 7 43.36 38.69 23.37
N LEU A 8 43.42 37.43 23.78
CA LEU A 8 43.02 36.30 22.94
C LEU A 8 41.49 36.17 22.98
N ALA A 9 40.84 36.41 21.85
CA ALA A 9 39.43 36.08 21.65
C ALA A 9 39.32 34.61 21.23
N ALA A 10 38.74 33.78 22.09
CA ALA A 10 38.40 32.39 21.77
C ALA A 10 37.08 32.36 20.98
N LEU A 11 37.14 32.05 19.69
CA LEU A 11 35.96 31.76 18.88
C LEU A 11 35.44 30.35 19.20
N ALA A 12 34.33 30.26 19.93
CA ALA A 12 33.60 29.03 20.13
C ALA A 12 32.81 28.70 18.83
N THR A 13 33.26 27.71 18.08
CA THR A 13 32.53 27.18 16.93
C THR A 13 31.41 26.27 17.43
N ILE A 14 30.16 26.73 17.33
CA ILE A 14 28.97 25.90 17.57
C ILE A 14 28.83 24.97 16.36
N ALA A 15 29.21 23.71 16.52
CA ALA A 15 29.00 22.68 15.51
C ALA A 15 27.51 22.33 15.45
N TRP A 16 26.80 22.90 14.47
CA TRP A 16 25.41 22.54 14.19
C TRP A 16 25.43 21.14 13.55
N SER A 17 25.21 20.11 14.34
CA SER A 17 24.98 18.77 13.80
C SER A 17 23.56 18.76 13.20
N PRO A 18 23.40 18.58 11.88
CA PRO A 18 22.07 18.35 11.34
C PRO A 18 21.62 17.00 11.89
N ALA A 19 20.61 16.99 12.75
CA ALA A 19 19.93 15.77 13.10
C ALA A 19 19.48 15.13 11.78
N ALA A 20 20.04 13.97 11.42
CA ALA A 20 19.62 13.24 10.25
C ALA A 20 18.13 12.96 10.39
N LEU A 21 17.30 13.69 9.64
CA LEU A 21 15.87 13.45 9.59
C LEU A 21 15.69 12.02 9.06
N ALA A 22 15.29 11.11 9.95
CA ALA A 22 14.95 9.76 9.55
C ALA A 22 13.92 9.86 8.43
N ALA A 23 14.20 9.23 7.29
CA ALA A 23 13.30 9.27 6.16
C ALA A 23 11.92 8.75 6.62
N PRO A 24 10.82 9.51 6.41
CA PRO A 24 9.52 9.12 6.93
C PRO A 24 9.15 7.67 6.52
N GLY A 25 8.70 6.86 7.46
CA GLY A 25 8.24 5.50 7.16
C GLY A 25 6.96 5.51 6.31
N CYS A 26 6.29 4.35 6.24
CA CYS A 26 4.95 4.27 5.67
C CYS A 26 4.02 5.32 6.29
N GLY A 27 3.54 6.27 5.48
CA GLY A 27 2.74 7.42 5.94
C GLY A 27 1.29 7.42 5.48
N ILE A 28 0.80 6.33 4.90
CA ILE A 28 -0.52 6.30 4.24
C ILE A 28 -1.69 6.16 5.22
N ALA A 29 -1.45 5.61 6.42
CA ALA A 29 -2.43 5.46 7.49
C ALA A 29 -1.72 5.14 8.82
N GLN A 30 -2.47 5.12 9.92
CA GLN A 30 -1.95 4.66 11.21
C GLN A 30 -1.83 3.13 11.25
N PRO A 31 -0.77 2.55 11.84
CA PRO A 31 -0.69 1.12 12.12
C PRO A 31 -1.89 0.61 12.92
N GLY A 32 -2.29 -0.64 12.70
CA GLY A 32 -3.46 -1.26 13.32
C GLY A 32 -4.80 -0.75 12.78
N THR A 33 -4.81 -0.07 11.64
CA THR A 33 -6.04 0.45 11.04
C THR A 33 -6.24 -0.07 9.63
N THR A 34 -7.52 -0.21 9.26
CA THR A 34 -7.95 -0.46 7.88
C THR A 34 -8.54 0.84 7.35
N GLN A 35 -7.98 1.37 6.27
CA GLN A 35 -8.43 2.61 5.66
C GLN A 35 -8.66 2.41 4.16
N ARG A 36 -9.58 3.20 3.60
CA ARG A 36 -9.74 3.29 2.16
C ARG A 36 -8.74 4.32 1.62
N ILE A 37 -7.85 3.87 0.75
CA ILE A 37 -6.70 4.65 0.29
C ILE A 37 -6.76 4.77 -1.24
N ALA A 38 -6.68 6.01 -1.73
CA ALA A 38 -6.54 6.30 -3.16
C ALA A 38 -5.14 5.90 -3.64
N ILE A 39 -5.06 5.30 -4.82
CA ILE A 39 -3.82 4.71 -5.35
C ILE A 39 -3.29 5.59 -6.46
N GLY A 40 -2.37 6.48 -6.10
CA GLY A 40 -1.76 7.44 -7.04
C GLY A 40 -2.82 8.14 -7.90
N ASP A 41 -2.54 8.20 -9.20
CA ASP A 41 -3.41 8.82 -10.19
C ASP A 41 -4.29 7.80 -10.94
N THR A 42 -4.44 6.59 -10.40
CA THR A 42 -5.23 5.52 -11.05
C THR A 42 -6.73 5.81 -11.07
N GLY A 43 -7.19 6.85 -10.35
CA GLY A 43 -8.61 7.12 -10.14
C GLY A 43 -9.33 6.08 -9.28
N ARG A 44 -8.60 5.10 -8.74
CA ARG A 44 -9.13 3.98 -7.96
C ARG A 44 -8.56 3.98 -6.54
N GLN A 45 -9.27 3.30 -5.67
CA GLN A 45 -8.95 3.17 -4.25
C GLN A 45 -9.17 1.73 -3.79
N MET A 46 -8.55 1.35 -2.69
CA MET A 46 -8.72 0.05 -2.07
C MET A 46 -8.70 0.14 -0.56
N LEU A 47 -9.26 -0.85 0.13
CA LEU A 47 -9.02 -0.99 1.56
C LEU A 47 -7.62 -1.52 1.77
N ILE A 48 -6.87 -0.86 2.66
CA ILE A 48 -5.55 -1.29 3.07
C ILE A 48 -5.55 -1.39 4.59
N HIS A 49 -5.21 -2.57 5.08
CA HIS A 49 -4.94 -2.81 6.48
C HIS A 49 -3.44 -2.74 6.74
N LEU A 50 -3.03 -1.78 7.57
CA LEU A 50 -1.68 -1.70 8.10
C LEU A 50 -1.63 -2.45 9.43
N PRO A 51 -0.78 -3.48 9.58
CA PRO A 51 -0.78 -4.29 10.80
C PRO A 51 -0.29 -3.48 12.00
N THR A 52 -0.76 -3.87 13.17
CA THR A 52 -0.20 -3.47 14.45
C THR A 52 1.30 -3.83 14.51
N GLY A 53 2.09 -3.02 15.22
CA GLY A 53 3.52 -3.30 15.40
C GLY A 53 4.43 -2.97 14.20
N MET A 54 3.94 -2.22 13.20
CA MET A 54 4.80 -1.64 12.17
C MET A 54 5.93 -0.81 12.80
N LYS A 55 7.17 -1.15 12.48
CA LYS A 55 8.35 -0.39 12.91
C LYS A 55 8.63 0.74 11.91
N PRO A 56 8.93 1.97 12.37
CA PRO A 56 9.31 3.06 11.48
C PRO A 56 10.44 2.66 10.52
N GLY A 57 10.31 3.05 9.25
CA GLY A 57 11.30 2.77 8.20
C GLY A 57 11.33 1.32 7.69
N ARG A 58 10.62 0.36 8.32
CA ARG A 58 10.57 -1.02 7.85
C ARG A 58 9.46 -1.22 6.82
N ARG A 59 9.84 -1.70 5.64
CA ARG A 59 8.92 -2.15 4.59
C ARG A 59 8.41 -3.56 4.89
N LEU A 60 7.11 -3.79 4.67
CA LEU A 60 6.43 -5.06 4.97
C LEU A 60 6.06 -5.83 3.70
N PRO A 61 5.88 -7.16 3.79
CA PRO A 61 5.20 -7.91 2.74
C PRO A 61 3.82 -7.35 2.44
N LEU A 62 3.38 -7.48 1.20
CA LEU A 62 2.02 -7.17 0.76
C LEU A 62 1.28 -8.44 0.38
N LEU A 63 0.05 -8.59 0.86
CA LEU A 63 -0.89 -9.61 0.42
C LEU A 63 -2.12 -8.95 -0.18
N PHE A 64 -2.38 -9.18 -1.46
CA PHE A 64 -3.67 -8.86 -2.07
C PHE A 64 -4.72 -9.90 -1.72
N LEU A 65 -5.89 -9.44 -1.30
CA LEU A 65 -7.08 -10.24 -1.05
C LEU A 65 -8.14 -9.95 -2.12
N LEU A 66 -8.32 -10.88 -3.05
CA LEU A 66 -9.12 -10.70 -4.26
C LEU A 66 -10.48 -11.38 -4.13
N HIS A 67 -11.54 -10.57 -4.13
CA HIS A 67 -12.92 -11.04 -3.96
C HIS A 67 -13.42 -11.87 -5.14
N GLY A 68 -14.38 -12.77 -4.87
CA GLY A 68 -15.10 -13.49 -5.91
C GLY A 68 -16.02 -12.58 -6.72
N SER A 69 -16.41 -13.01 -7.91
CA SER A 69 -17.32 -12.26 -8.77
C SER A 69 -18.64 -11.92 -8.06
N GLY A 70 -19.07 -10.66 -8.19
CA GLY A 70 -20.23 -10.11 -7.50
C GLY A 70 -19.95 -9.61 -6.08
N GLY A 71 -18.68 -9.69 -5.64
CA GLY A 71 -18.24 -9.26 -4.32
C GLY A 71 -17.62 -7.86 -4.31
N THR A 72 -17.08 -7.52 -3.13
CA THR A 72 -16.25 -6.33 -2.87
C THR A 72 -15.07 -6.73 -1.99
N GLY A 73 -13.97 -5.99 -2.07
CA GLY A 73 -12.80 -6.15 -1.21
C GLY A 73 -13.20 -5.98 0.27
N ALA A 74 -14.08 -5.03 0.57
CA ALA A 74 -14.60 -4.83 1.92
C ALA A 74 -15.34 -6.04 2.48
N ALA A 75 -16.22 -6.64 1.69
CA ALA A 75 -16.98 -7.82 2.12
C ALA A 75 -16.04 -9.03 2.31
N MET A 76 -15.04 -9.22 1.44
CA MET A 76 -14.11 -10.34 1.58
C MET A 76 -13.16 -10.15 2.77
N LEU A 77 -12.65 -8.93 3.00
CA LEU A 77 -11.79 -8.63 4.14
C LEU A 77 -12.51 -8.93 5.46
N LYS A 78 -13.76 -8.48 5.60
CA LYS A 78 -14.59 -8.76 6.77
C LYS A 78 -14.83 -10.26 6.99
N ARG A 79 -15.01 -11.04 5.92
CA ARG A 79 -15.33 -12.47 6.01
C ARG A 79 -14.12 -13.36 6.32
N THR A 80 -12.92 -12.93 5.96
CA THR A 80 -11.72 -13.77 6.03
C THR A 80 -10.93 -13.65 7.34
N GLY A 81 -11.09 -12.55 8.07
CA GLY A 81 -10.28 -12.29 9.28
C GLY A 81 -8.78 -12.09 8.97
N LEU A 82 -8.48 -11.67 7.74
CA LEU A 82 -7.10 -11.56 7.26
C LEU A 82 -6.36 -10.37 7.89
N SER A 83 -7.08 -9.33 8.33
CA SER A 83 -6.51 -8.22 9.09
C SER A 83 -5.91 -8.68 10.42
N GLU A 84 -6.63 -9.49 11.19
CA GLU A 84 -6.15 -10.04 12.46
C GLU A 84 -4.97 -11.00 12.25
N THR A 85 -4.96 -11.69 11.11
CA THR A 85 -3.83 -12.53 10.72
C THR A 85 -2.61 -11.68 10.36
N ALA A 86 -2.83 -10.57 9.66
CA ALA A 86 -1.81 -9.60 9.29
C ALA A 86 -1.17 -8.95 10.52
N ASP A 87 -1.97 -8.57 11.51
CA ASP A 87 -1.50 -8.07 12.81
C ASP A 87 -0.53 -9.05 13.48
N LYS A 88 -0.89 -10.34 13.53
CA LYS A 88 -0.09 -11.37 14.21
C LYS A 88 1.21 -11.71 13.48
N ASN A 89 1.23 -11.58 12.15
CA ASN A 89 2.30 -12.10 11.31
C ASN A 89 3.12 -11.01 10.59
N GLY A 90 2.71 -9.73 10.69
CA GLY A 90 3.47 -8.59 10.19
C GLY A 90 3.50 -8.46 8.67
N PHE A 91 2.33 -8.41 8.03
CA PHE A 91 2.19 -8.09 6.60
C PHE A 91 1.04 -7.09 6.37
N ILE A 92 1.05 -6.39 5.24
CA ILE A 92 -0.02 -5.48 4.82
C ILE A 92 -1.05 -6.28 4.02
N VAL A 93 -2.35 -6.02 4.25
CA VAL A 93 -3.42 -6.56 3.40
C VAL A 93 -3.98 -5.45 2.54
N ALA A 94 -4.02 -5.66 1.23
CA ALA A 94 -4.73 -4.83 0.28
C ALA A 94 -5.97 -5.58 -0.23
N ALA A 95 -7.16 -5.03 -0.01
CA ALA A 95 -8.43 -5.57 -0.47
C ALA A 95 -9.08 -4.59 -1.47
N PRO A 96 -8.69 -4.65 -2.75
CA PRO A 96 -9.31 -3.87 -3.82
C PRO A 96 -10.71 -4.37 -4.20
N ASP A 97 -11.52 -3.46 -4.72
CA ASP A 97 -12.67 -3.80 -5.55
C ASP A 97 -12.21 -3.98 -7.01
N ALA A 98 -12.79 -4.94 -7.73
CA ALA A 98 -12.54 -5.15 -9.14
C ALA A 98 -13.07 -3.99 -10.01
N GLY A 99 -12.58 -3.88 -11.24
CA GLY A 99 -12.76 -2.68 -12.07
C GLY A 99 -14.12 -2.57 -12.77
N ILE A 100 -14.86 -3.67 -12.92
CA ILE A 100 -16.12 -3.69 -13.66
C ILE A 100 -17.29 -3.85 -12.69
N PRO A 101 -18.16 -2.83 -12.55
CA PRO A 101 -19.38 -2.96 -11.76
C PRO A 101 -20.39 -3.88 -12.45
N VAL A 102 -21.07 -4.70 -11.66
CA VAL A 102 -22.21 -5.52 -12.10
C VAL A 102 -23.40 -5.24 -11.18
N LYS A 103 -24.53 -5.95 -11.37
CA LYS A 103 -25.76 -5.74 -10.58
C LYS A 103 -25.49 -5.72 -9.07
N GLU A 104 -24.61 -6.60 -8.60
CA GLU A 104 -24.16 -6.66 -7.21
C GLU A 104 -22.64 -6.72 -7.21
N GLY A 105 -21.96 -5.71 -6.65
CA GLY A 105 -20.50 -5.70 -6.55
C GLY A 105 -19.79 -5.62 -7.90
N PHE A 106 -18.66 -6.33 -8.02
CA PHE A 106 -17.74 -6.18 -9.14
C PHE A 106 -17.23 -7.51 -9.72
N VAL A 107 -16.66 -7.45 -10.93
CA VAL A 107 -15.96 -8.57 -11.58
C VAL A 107 -14.60 -8.13 -12.10
N TRP A 108 -13.61 -9.02 -11.96
CA TRP A 108 -12.23 -8.80 -12.41
C TRP A 108 -12.11 -8.84 -13.93
N ASN A 109 -11.46 -7.82 -14.48
CA ASN A 109 -11.02 -7.78 -15.86
C ASN A 109 -9.56 -8.18 -15.99
N ILE A 110 -9.32 -9.30 -16.66
CA ILE A 110 -8.00 -9.66 -17.18
C ILE A 110 -8.09 -9.40 -18.68
N PRO A 111 -7.34 -8.43 -19.24
CA PRO A 111 -7.44 -8.08 -20.66
C PRO A 111 -7.37 -9.30 -21.58
N GLY A 112 -8.32 -9.42 -22.51
CA GLY A 112 -8.41 -10.54 -23.45
C GLY A 112 -9.06 -11.81 -22.89
N VAL A 113 -9.46 -11.85 -21.61
CA VAL A 113 -10.10 -13.00 -20.98
C VAL A 113 -11.58 -12.72 -20.71
N PRO A 114 -12.51 -13.64 -21.04
CA PRO A 114 -13.90 -13.47 -20.68
C PRO A 114 -14.11 -13.36 -19.16
N THR A 115 -14.99 -12.44 -18.74
CA THR A 115 -15.46 -12.41 -17.35
C THR A 115 -16.48 -13.52 -17.11
N VAL A 116 -16.99 -13.63 -15.87
CA VAL A 116 -18.09 -14.56 -15.54
C VAL A 116 -19.39 -14.31 -16.31
N THR A 117 -19.50 -13.18 -17.01
CA THR A 117 -20.62 -12.88 -17.92
C THR A 117 -20.47 -13.53 -19.30
N GLY A 118 -19.34 -14.19 -19.57
CA GLY A 118 -19.03 -14.80 -20.86
C GLY A 118 -18.52 -13.83 -21.93
N LYS A 119 -18.38 -12.54 -21.59
CA LYS A 119 -17.89 -11.50 -22.50
C LYS A 119 -16.47 -11.07 -22.13
N VAL A 120 -15.65 -10.84 -23.16
CA VAL A 120 -14.34 -10.19 -23.04
C VAL A 120 -14.60 -8.67 -22.92
N PRO A 121 -14.12 -8.01 -21.85
CA PRO A 121 -14.19 -6.56 -21.75
C PRO A 121 -13.41 -5.87 -22.87
N GLY A 122 -13.88 -4.69 -23.28
CA GLY A 122 -13.27 -3.88 -24.33
C GLY A 122 -12.03 -3.12 -23.85
N PRO A 123 -11.30 -2.46 -24.77
CA PRO A 123 -10.06 -1.75 -24.46
C PRO A 123 -10.25 -0.49 -23.61
N GLN A 124 -11.49 -0.02 -23.43
CA GLN A 124 -11.83 1.12 -22.58
C GLN A 124 -12.36 0.70 -21.20
N ASP A 125 -12.55 -0.61 -20.99
CA ASP A 125 -12.94 -1.12 -19.67
C ASP A 125 -11.73 -1.13 -18.74
N ALA A 126 -11.98 -1.12 -17.43
CA ALA A 126 -10.92 -1.09 -16.42
C ALA A 126 -9.96 -2.27 -16.57
N ASP A 127 -8.65 -2.03 -16.60
CA ASP A 127 -7.63 -3.08 -16.56
C ASP A 127 -7.22 -3.35 -15.12
N ASP A 128 -7.66 -4.48 -14.55
CA ASP A 128 -7.34 -4.80 -13.17
C ASP A 128 -5.90 -5.29 -13.00
N VAL A 129 -5.28 -5.87 -14.04
CA VAL A 129 -3.87 -6.30 -13.98
C VAL A 129 -2.97 -5.07 -13.88
N ALA A 130 -3.23 -4.08 -14.75
CA ALA A 130 -2.51 -2.81 -14.71
C ALA A 130 -2.72 -2.06 -13.38
N PHE A 131 -3.95 -2.07 -12.84
CA PHE A 131 -4.24 -1.45 -11.55
C PHE A 131 -3.48 -2.09 -10.38
N ILE A 132 -3.43 -3.43 -10.32
CA ILE A 132 -2.67 -4.14 -9.28
C ILE A 132 -1.17 -3.82 -9.38
N GLY A 133 -0.61 -3.79 -10.60
CA GLY A 133 0.78 -3.36 -10.83
C GLY A 133 1.03 -1.94 -10.33
N ALA A 134 0.19 -0.98 -10.71
CA ALA A 134 0.29 0.41 -10.26
C ALA A 134 0.15 0.55 -8.73
N ALA A 135 -0.68 -0.28 -8.08
CA ALA A 135 -0.82 -0.28 -6.64
C ALA A 135 0.46 -0.75 -5.93
N ILE A 136 1.14 -1.77 -6.46
CA ILE A 136 2.43 -2.24 -5.93
C ILE A 136 3.46 -1.12 -6.01
N ASP A 137 3.61 -0.51 -7.18
CA ASP A 137 4.58 0.56 -7.41
C ASP A 137 4.31 1.76 -6.50
N TRP A 138 3.05 2.17 -6.40
CA TRP A 138 2.66 3.27 -5.54
C TRP A 138 2.94 2.98 -4.06
N LEU A 139 2.56 1.81 -3.55
CA LEU A 139 2.81 1.42 -2.16
C LEU A 139 4.30 1.27 -1.83
N ALA A 140 5.10 0.81 -2.79
CA ALA A 140 6.55 0.76 -2.67
C ALA A 140 7.15 2.18 -2.63
N ALA A 141 6.65 3.10 -3.45
CA ALA A 141 7.06 4.51 -3.44
C ALA A 141 6.69 5.20 -2.11
N GLN A 142 5.56 4.85 -1.49
CA GLN A 142 5.19 5.29 -0.14
C GLN A 142 6.03 4.65 0.98
N ARG A 143 7.01 3.80 0.63
CA ARG A 143 7.87 3.05 1.55
C ARG A 143 7.11 2.16 2.54
N CYS A 144 5.90 1.73 2.17
CA CYS A 144 5.10 0.81 2.97
C CYS A 144 5.46 -0.64 2.69
N VAL A 145 5.64 -0.96 1.40
CA VAL A 145 5.75 -2.34 0.91
C VAL A 145 7.16 -2.65 0.45
N ASP A 146 7.58 -3.88 0.73
CA ASP A 146 8.76 -4.50 0.15
C ASP A 146 8.37 -5.12 -1.21
N PRO A 147 8.81 -4.56 -2.34
CA PRO A 147 8.37 -5.03 -3.66
C PRO A 147 8.87 -6.44 -4.00
N THR A 148 9.81 -6.99 -3.23
CA THR A 148 10.29 -8.38 -3.41
C THR A 148 9.41 -9.41 -2.70
N ARG A 149 8.43 -8.97 -1.91
CA ARG A 149 7.54 -9.82 -1.09
C ARG A 149 6.09 -9.41 -1.29
N VAL A 150 5.62 -9.58 -2.52
CA VAL A 150 4.23 -9.34 -2.91
C VAL A 150 3.56 -10.68 -3.20
N TYR A 151 2.40 -10.89 -2.58
CA TYR A 151 1.62 -12.11 -2.66
C TYR A 151 0.17 -11.77 -2.99
N ALA A 152 -0.58 -12.76 -3.46
CA ALA A 152 -2.01 -12.64 -3.69
C ALA A 152 -2.73 -13.91 -3.21
N THR A 153 -3.98 -13.74 -2.80
CA THR A 153 -4.92 -14.81 -2.52
C THR A 153 -6.31 -14.37 -2.93
N GLY A 154 -7.18 -15.31 -3.28
CA GLY A 154 -8.50 -14.99 -3.78
C GLY A 154 -9.42 -16.20 -3.88
N LEU A 155 -10.70 -15.92 -4.08
CA LEU A 155 -11.75 -16.94 -4.23
C LEU A 155 -12.41 -16.81 -5.60
N SER A 156 -12.61 -17.93 -6.31
CA SER A 156 -13.39 -17.98 -7.56
C SER A 156 -12.90 -16.94 -8.58
N GLY A 157 -13.71 -15.93 -8.92
CA GLY A 157 -13.32 -14.85 -9.82
C GLY A 157 -12.04 -14.11 -9.39
N GLY A 158 -11.77 -14.01 -8.08
CA GLY A 158 -10.52 -13.45 -7.55
C GLY A 158 -9.38 -14.45 -7.46
N GLY A 159 -9.64 -15.76 -7.57
CA GLY A 159 -8.58 -16.77 -7.74
C GLY A 159 -8.20 -16.98 -9.22
N ARG A 160 -9.07 -16.56 -10.15
CA ARG A 160 -8.76 -16.46 -11.59
C ARG A 160 -7.88 -15.24 -11.88
N MET A 161 -8.08 -14.15 -11.14
CA MET A 161 -7.27 -12.93 -11.17
C MET A 161 -5.90 -13.18 -10.57
#